data_AF-A0A382YL65-F1
#
_entry.id   AF-A0A382YL65-F1
#
_cell.length_a   1.000
_cell.length_b   1.000
_cell.length_c   1.000
_cell.angle_alpha   90.00
_cell.angle_beta   90.00
_cell.angle_gamma   90.00
#
_symmetry.space_group_name_H-M   'P 1'
#
loop_
_entity.id
_entity.type
_entity.pdbx_description
1 polymer ?
#
loop_
_entity_poly.entity_id
_entity_poly.type
_entity_poly.pdbx_seq_one_letter_code
_entity_poly.pdbx_strand_id
1 'polypeptide(L)'
;LFGSSGAAVTVDSEGNTFDMPGIDLSAATYTSAVSSAVDLTSSSNADAALDAVKNAISQIAIDRAQLGAVQSRLNFTSDQLSITKENLSSAISRVADVDVATEATNYARYQILVQSGTQMLTQANTLPQAALQLLR
;
A
#
# COMPACT_ATOMS: atom_id res chain seq x y z
N LEU A 1 2.69 -7.86 -20.32
CA LEU A 1 3.96 -7.10 -20.47
C LEU A 1 4.52 -7.26 -21.88
N PHE A 2 4.67 -8.49 -22.40
CA PHE A 2 5.08 -8.74 -23.79
C PHE A 2 3.90 -9.12 -24.71
N GLY A 3 2.96 -8.18 -24.88
CA GLY A 3 1.80 -8.33 -25.75
C GLY A 3 1.32 -6.96 -26.22
N SER A 4 0.47 -6.92 -27.23
CA SER A 4 -0.01 -5.66 -27.83
C SER A 4 -0.91 -4.83 -26.92
N SER A 5 -1.40 -5.41 -25.83
CA SER A 5 -2.26 -4.74 -24.84
C SER A 5 -1.49 -4.40 -23.56
N GLY A 6 -1.70 -3.16 -23.08
CA GLY A 6 -1.22 -2.71 -21.78
C GLY A 6 -1.95 -3.37 -20.62
N ALA A 7 -1.34 -3.33 -19.43
CA ALA A 7 -1.92 -3.82 -18.19
C ALA A 7 -2.19 -2.66 -17.23
N ALA A 8 -3.43 -2.54 -16.75
CA ALA A 8 -3.77 -1.58 -15.70
C ALA A 8 -3.29 -2.13 -14.34
N VAL A 9 -2.38 -1.40 -13.69
CA VAL A 9 -1.86 -1.74 -12.36
C VAL A 9 -2.44 -0.79 -11.33
N THR A 10 -3.13 -1.30 -10.33
CA THR A 10 -3.69 -0.50 -9.23
C THR A 10 -2.56 0.10 -8.39
N VAL A 11 -2.61 1.42 -8.15
CA VAL A 11 -1.54 2.18 -7.46
C VAL A 11 -1.95 2.74 -6.10
N ASP A 12 -3.22 2.67 -5.72
CA ASP A 12 -3.70 3.14 -4.42
C ASP A 12 -4.90 2.33 -3.90
N SER A 13 -5.35 2.67 -2.69
CA SER A 13 -6.50 2.05 -2.02
C SER A 13 -7.85 2.46 -2.61
N GLU A 14 -7.87 3.54 -3.41
CA GLU A 14 -9.06 4.10 -4.05
C GLU A 14 -9.36 3.41 -5.39
N GLY A 15 -8.48 2.51 -5.84
CA GLY A 15 -8.64 1.76 -7.07
C GLY A 15 -8.14 2.51 -8.31
N ASN A 16 -7.37 3.59 -8.14
CA ASN A 16 -6.75 4.25 -9.28
C ASN A 16 -5.72 3.31 -9.90
N THR A 17 -5.67 3.33 -11.22
CA THR A 17 -4.79 2.47 -12.00
C THR A 17 -3.79 3.29 -12.80
N PHE A 18 -2.60 2.73 -12.94
CA PHE A 18 -1.58 3.16 -13.87
C PHE A 18 -1.53 2.16 -15.03
N ASP A 19 -1.70 2.65 -16.25
CA ASP A 19 -1.57 1.83 -17.45
C ASP A 19 -0.09 1.56 -17.74
N MET A 20 0.33 0.31 -17.54
CA MET A 20 1.60 -0.18 -18.03
C MET A 20 1.46 -0.51 -19.51
N PRO A 21 2.16 0.20 -20.41
CA PRO A 21 2.12 -0.08 -21.84
C PRO A 21 2.68 -1.47 -22.13
N GLY A 22 2.02 -2.18 -23.03
CA GLY A 22 2.50 -3.47 -23.53
C GLY A 22 3.62 -3.28 -24.55
N ILE A 23 4.63 -4.13 -24.49
CA ILE A 23 5.68 -4.21 -25.50
C ILE A 23 5.33 -5.33 -26.48
N ASP A 24 4.99 -4.96 -27.72
CA ASP A 24 4.69 -5.91 -28.78
C ASP A 24 5.98 -6.36 -29.48
N LEU A 25 6.49 -7.53 -29.08
CA LEU A 25 7.66 -8.14 -29.69
C LEU A 25 7.39 -8.71 -31.10
N SER A 26 6.11 -8.78 -31.52
CA SER A 26 5.73 -9.20 -32.87
C SER A 26 5.63 -8.04 -33.88
N ALA A 27 5.84 -6.80 -33.42
CA ALA A 27 5.82 -5.62 -34.26
C ALA A 27 6.77 -5.75 -35.47
N ALA A 28 6.40 -5.10 -36.57
CA ALA A 28 7.15 -5.12 -37.83
C ALA A 28 8.62 -4.71 -37.65
N THR A 29 8.91 -3.79 -36.73
CA THR A 29 10.27 -3.34 -36.40
C THR A 29 11.16 -4.48 -35.91
N TYR A 30 10.60 -5.43 -35.17
CA TYR A 30 11.32 -6.60 -34.66
C TYR A 30 11.37 -7.73 -35.67
N THR A 31 10.24 -8.03 -36.31
CA THR A 31 10.16 -9.14 -37.27
C THR A 31 10.96 -8.87 -38.55
N SER A 32 11.09 -7.61 -38.98
CA SER A 32 11.92 -7.24 -40.14
C SER A 32 13.41 -7.49 -39.90
N ALA A 33 13.90 -7.28 -38.66
CA ALA A 33 15.30 -7.51 -38.30
C ALA A 33 15.67 -9.00 -38.21
N VAL A 34 14.69 -9.89 -38.01
CA VAL A 34 14.89 -11.35 -37.84
C VAL A 34 14.32 -12.13 -39.03
N SER A 35 13.72 -11.44 -40.01
CA SER A 35 13.09 -12.11 -41.15
C SER A 35 14.14 -12.88 -41.97
N SER A 36 13.80 -14.09 -42.37
CA SER A 36 14.62 -14.89 -43.29
C SER A 36 14.75 -14.28 -44.70
N ALA A 37 14.06 -13.16 -44.96
CA ALA A 37 14.11 -12.38 -46.18
C ALA A 37 15.24 -11.34 -46.20
N VAL A 38 16.03 -11.26 -45.12
CA VAL A 38 17.27 -10.48 -45.08
C VAL A 38 18.34 -11.21 -45.91
N ASP A 39 18.29 -10.95 -47.21
CA ASP A 39 19.26 -11.45 -48.18
C ASP A 39 20.55 -10.62 -48.10
N LEU A 40 21.69 -11.25 -47.80
CA LEU A 40 22.99 -10.56 -47.72
C LEU A 40 23.82 -10.68 -49.02
N THR A 41 23.22 -11.22 -50.09
CA THR A 41 23.94 -11.51 -51.34
C THR A 41 24.27 -10.26 -52.17
N SER A 42 23.66 -9.11 -51.89
CA SER A 42 23.97 -7.83 -52.53
C SER A 42 24.27 -6.74 -51.50
N SER A 43 25.11 -5.77 -51.87
CA SER A 43 25.44 -4.63 -51.00
C SER A 43 24.18 -3.86 -50.57
N SER A 44 23.26 -3.63 -51.50
CA SER A 44 22.01 -2.92 -51.22
C SER A 44 21.12 -3.66 -50.22
N ASN A 45 21.06 -4.99 -50.29
CA ASN A 45 20.24 -5.77 -49.37
C ASN A 45 20.93 -5.89 -48.00
N ALA A 46 22.27 -5.94 -47.95
CA ALA A 46 23.05 -5.89 -46.72
C ALA A 46 22.91 -4.53 -45.99
N ASP A 47 22.84 -3.42 -46.72
CA ASP A 47 22.60 -2.10 -46.13
C ASP A 47 21.18 -2.00 -45.53
N ALA A 48 20.17 -2.51 -46.24
CA ALA A 48 18.79 -2.57 -45.74
C ALA A 48 18.65 -3.47 -44.50
N ALA A 49 19.37 -4.60 -44.47
CA ALA A 49 19.47 -5.49 -43.32
C ALA A 49 20.02 -4.77 -42.08
N LEU A 50 21.13 -4.05 -42.28
CA LEU A 50 21.81 -3.31 -41.24
C LEU A 50 20.89 -2.23 -40.64
N ASP A 51 20.15 -1.51 -41.49
CA ASP A 51 19.22 -0.48 -41.03
C ASP A 51 18.01 -1.06 -40.30
N ALA A 52 17.49 -2.21 -40.73
CA ALA A 52 16.44 -2.93 -39.98
C ALA A 52 16.92 -3.33 -38.57
N VAL A 53 18.14 -3.84 -38.44
CA VAL A 53 18.74 -4.19 -37.14
C VAL A 53 18.98 -2.95 -36.28
N LYS A 54 19.49 -1.84 -36.83
CA LYS A 54 19.65 -0.58 -36.08
C LYS A 54 18.32 -0.07 -35.54
N ASN A 55 17.27 -0.10 -36.36
CA ASN A 55 15.93 0.31 -35.96
C ASN A 55 15.38 -0.58 -34.84
N ALA A 56 15.56 -1.90 -34.94
CA ALA A 56 15.18 -2.82 -33.88
C ALA A 56 15.94 -2.56 -32.57
N ILE A 57 17.26 -2.32 -32.62
CA ILE A 57 18.07 -1.99 -31.43
C ILE A 57 17.59 -0.68 -30.79
N SER A 58 17.30 0.34 -31.60
CA SER A 58 16.77 1.61 -31.12
C SER A 58 15.41 1.42 -30.43
N GLN A 59 14.53 0.60 -31.00
CA GLN A 59 13.25 0.27 -30.39
C GLN A 59 13.42 -0.48 -29.06
N ILE A 60 14.34 -1.45 -28.96
CA ILE A 60 14.65 -2.12 -27.68
C ILE A 60 15.09 -1.10 -26.63
N ALA A 61 15.91 -0.11 -27.00
CA ALA A 61 16.36 0.91 -26.07
C ALA A 61 15.20 1.76 -25.54
N ILE A 62 14.24 2.12 -26.40
CA ILE A 62 13.01 2.83 -26.02
C ILE A 62 12.17 1.98 -25.08
N ASP A 63 11.93 0.72 -25.44
CA ASP A 63 11.11 -0.20 -24.66
C ASP A 63 11.74 -0.43 -23.26
N ARG A 64 13.07 -0.56 -23.18
CA ARG A 64 13.80 -0.65 -21.90
C ARG A 64 13.70 0.63 -21.07
N ALA A 65 13.78 1.80 -21.71
CA ALA A 65 13.61 3.08 -21.02
C ALA A 65 12.20 3.20 -20.43
N GLN A 66 11.18 2.76 -21.17
CA GLN A 66 9.80 2.74 -20.72
C GLN A 66 9.59 1.79 -19.53
N LEU A 67 10.16 0.58 -19.58
CA LEU A 67 10.14 -0.33 -18.42
C LEU A 67 10.87 0.25 -17.21
N GLY A 68 11.99 0.93 -17.41
CA GLY A 68 12.71 1.64 -16.34
C GLY A 68 11.84 2.74 -15.70
N ALA A 69 11.12 3.51 -16.50
CA ALA A 69 10.19 4.52 -16.00
C ALA A 69 9.04 3.90 -15.19
N VAL A 70 8.46 2.80 -15.67
CA VAL A 70 7.44 2.03 -14.94
C VAL A 70 7.99 1.53 -13.61
N GLN A 71 9.20 0.94 -13.61
CA GLN A 71 9.84 0.45 -12.39
C GLN A 71 10.08 1.57 -11.37
N SER A 72 10.55 2.73 -11.82
CA SER A 72 10.73 3.90 -10.95
C SER A 72 9.42 4.35 -10.32
N ARG A 73 8.33 4.36 -11.10
CA ARG A 73 7.01 4.71 -10.58
C ARG A 73 6.48 3.68 -9.59
N LEU A 74 6.64 2.38 -9.86
CA LEU A 74 6.24 1.32 -8.93
C LEU A 74 6.98 1.42 -7.60
N ASN A 75 8.28 1.71 -7.62
CA ASN A 75 9.05 1.95 -6.40
C ASN A 75 8.52 3.17 -5.63
N PHE A 76 8.30 4.30 -6.32
CA PHE A 76 7.74 5.50 -5.70
C PHE A 76 6.36 5.25 -5.07
N THR A 77 5.47 4.55 -5.77
CA THR A 77 4.16 4.19 -5.25
C THR A 77 4.25 3.25 -4.05
N SER A 78 5.17 2.28 -4.07
CA SER A 78 5.43 1.38 -2.94
C SER A 78 5.88 2.14 -1.69
N ASP A 79 6.80 3.09 -1.85
CA ASP A 79 7.29 3.94 -0.77
C ASP A 79 6.16 4.82 -0.22
N GLN A 80 5.39 5.44 -1.12
CA GLN A 80 4.24 6.25 -0.75
C GLN A 80 3.19 5.45 0.02
N LEU A 81 2.87 4.23 -0.42
CA LEU A 81 1.91 3.35 0.25
C LEU A 81 2.42 2.93 1.63
N SER A 82 3.71 2.70 1.78
CA SER A 82 4.33 2.36 3.07
C SER A 82 4.20 3.52 4.08
N ILE A 83 4.47 4.75 3.64
CA ILE A 83 4.27 5.97 4.45
C ILE A 83 2.79 6.14 4.82
N THR A 84 1.89 6.00 3.86
CA THR A 84 0.44 6.12 4.11
C THR A 84 -0.04 5.05 5.09
N LYS A 85 0.45 3.81 4.98
CA LYS A 85 0.16 2.73 5.92
C LYS A 85 0.66 3.03 7.33
N GLU A 86 1.86 3.59 7.48
CA GLU A 86 2.40 3.99 8.78
C GLU A 86 1.59 5.12 9.40
N ASN A 87 1.25 6.16 8.62
CA ASN A 87 0.41 7.25 9.07
C ASN A 87 -0.98 6.77 9.50
N LEU A 88 -1.60 5.87 8.72
CA LEU A 88 -2.90 5.29 9.06
C LEU A 88 -2.80 4.42 10.32
N SER A 89 -1.75 3.61 10.45
CA SER A 89 -1.52 2.81 11.66
C SER A 89 -1.33 3.69 12.90
N SER A 90 -0.61 4.81 12.78
CA SER A 90 -0.45 5.78 13.87
C SER A 90 -1.76 6.46 14.24
N ALA A 91 -2.57 6.83 13.24
CA ALA A 91 -3.90 7.39 13.47
C ALA A 91 -4.82 6.36 14.17
N ILE A 92 -4.80 5.10 13.74
CA ILE A 92 -5.56 4.01 14.38
C ILE A 92 -5.09 3.79 15.82
N SER A 93 -3.78 3.74 16.07
CA SER A 93 -3.23 3.61 17.43
C SER A 93 -3.68 4.77 18.32
N ARG A 94 -3.66 6.02 17.83
CA ARG A 94 -4.19 7.17 18.60
C ARG A 94 -5.66 7.01 18.97
N VAL A 95 -6.50 6.51 18.07
CA VAL A 95 -7.93 6.30 18.37
C VAL A 95 -8.10 5.15 19.36
N ALA A 96 -7.49 3.99 19.09
CA ALA A 96 -7.59 2.82 19.94
C ALA A 96 -7.03 3.07 21.36
N ASP A 97 -5.88 3.73 21.48
CA ASP A 97 -5.24 3.99 22.76
C ASP A 97 -5.98 5.06 23.58
N VAL A 98 -6.62 6.05 22.94
CA VAL A 98 -7.49 7.03 23.64
C VAL A 98 -8.75 6.37 24.18
N ASP A 99 -9.36 5.46 23.41
CA ASP A 99 -10.55 4.73 23.86
C ASP A 99 -10.22 3.75 25.00
N VAL A 100 -9.07 3.05 24.92
CA VAL A 100 -8.59 2.17 26.00
C VAL A 100 -8.27 2.97 27.27
N ALA A 101 -7.63 4.13 27.15
CA ALA A 101 -7.36 4.99 28.31
C ALA A 101 -8.66 5.48 28.97
N THR A 102 -9.65 5.89 28.17
CA THR A 102 -10.97 6.32 28.68
C THR A 102 -11.69 5.18 29.37
N GLU A 103 -11.74 3.99 28.76
CA GLU A 103 -12.38 2.82 29.35
C GLU A 103 -11.67 2.35 30.62
N ALA A 104 -10.34 2.41 30.67
CA ALA A 104 -9.57 2.09 31.87
C ALA A 104 -9.89 3.05 33.03
N THR A 105 -10.06 4.36 32.75
CA THR A 105 -10.47 5.32 33.80
C THR A 105 -11.91 5.10 34.26
N ASN A 106 -12.82 4.77 33.34
CA ASN A 106 -14.20 4.41 33.68
C ASN A 106 -14.25 3.14 34.53
N TYR A 107 -13.52 2.11 34.13
CA TYR A 107 -13.37 0.87 34.89
C TYR A 107 -12.83 1.13 36.29
N ALA A 108 -11.76 1.91 36.43
CA ALA A 108 -11.22 2.31 37.73
C ALA A 108 -12.23 3.10 38.56
N ARG A 109 -12.99 4.02 37.95
CA ARG A 109 -14.05 4.79 38.62
C ARG A 109 -15.15 3.88 39.14
N TYR A 110 -15.59 2.89 38.35
CA TYR A 110 -16.57 1.90 38.78
C TYR A 110 -16.03 1.01 39.91
N GLN A 111 -14.76 0.59 39.83
CA GLN A 111 -14.09 -0.17 40.88
C GLN A 111 -14.05 0.60 42.20
N ILE A 112 -13.67 1.89 42.15
CA ILE A 112 -13.67 2.78 43.33
C ILE A 112 -15.09 2.95 43.85
N LEU A 113 -16.09 3.15 42.99
CA LEU A 113 -17.49 3.31 43.40
C LEU A 113 -18.01 2.07 44.14
N VAL A 114 -17.66 0.86 43.67
CA VAL A 114 -18.01 -0.41 44.33
C VAL A 114 -17.32 -0.53 45.69
N GLN A 115 -16.04 -0.19 45.78
CA GLN A 115 -15.29 -0.22 47.05
C GLN A 115 -15.78 0.85 48.04
N SER A 116 -16.06 2.06 47.59
CA SER A 116 -16.64 3.14 48.41
C SER A 116 -18.09 2.82 48.81
N GLY A 117 -18.89 2.23 47.92
CA GLY A 117 -20.26 1.81 48.23
C GLY A 117 -20.31 0.75 49.32
N THR A 118 -19.42 -0.25 49.29
CA THR A 118 -19.30 -1.26 50.35
C THR A 118 -18.80 -0.66 51.68
N GLN A 119 -17.83 0.26 51.66
CA GLN A 119 -17.39 0.96 52.86
C GLN A 119 -18.47 1.89 53.43
N MET A 120 -19.20 2.60 52.58
CA MET A 120 -20.33 3.44 52.98
C MET A 120 -21.48 2.62 53.57
N LEU A 121 -21.80 1.45 53.00
CA LEU A 121 -22.80 0.54 53.58
C LEU A 121 -22.37 0.03 54.96
N THR A 122 -21.09 -0.26 55.15
CA THR A 122 -20.55 -0.65 56.45
C THR A 122 -20.64 0.49 57.46
N GLN A 123 -20.27 1.72 57.07
CA GLN A 123 -20.34 2.92 57.91
C GLN A 123 -21.79 3.35 58.21
N ALA A 124 -22.71 3.17 57.27
CA ALA A 124 -24.14 3.45 57.46
C ALA A 124 -24.80 2.45 58.42
N ASN A 125 -24.29 1.22 58.54
CA ASN A 125 -24.76 0.24 59.52
C ASN A 125 -24.21 0.48 60.93
N THR A 126 -23.00 1.03 61.07
CA THR A 126 -22.39 1.31 62.38
C THR A 126 -22.95 2.57 63.04
N LEU A 127 -23.35 3.57 62.24
CA LEU A 127 -23.98 4.81 62.73
C LEU A 127 -25.24 4.59 63.62
N PRO A 128 -26.25 3.79 63.21
CA PRO A 128 -27.44 3.55 64.02
C PRO A 128 -27.17 2.71 65.28
N GLN A 129 -26.17 1.81 65.25
CA GLN A 129 -25.76 1.06 66.44
C GLN A 129 -25.07 1.96 67.48
N ALA A 130 -24.25 2.92 67.04
CA ALA A 130 -23.66 3.93 67.91
C ALA A 130 -24.72 4.87 68.51
N ALA A 131 -25.75 5.24 67.73
CA ALA A 131 -26.87 6.02 68.23
C ALA A 131 -27.70 5.27 69.29
N LEU A 132 -27.88 3.95 69.13
CA LEU A 132 -28.53 3.10 70.13
C LEU A 132 -27.71 2.93 71.42
N GLN A 133 -26.38 2.99 71.36
CA GLN A 133 -25.52 2.99 72.55
C GLN A 133 -25.62 4.31 73.34
N LEU A 134 -25.90 5.43 72.68
CA LEU A 134 -26.10 6.75 73.32
C LEU A 134 -27.49 6.91 73.98
N LEU A 135 -28.45 6.05 73.65
CA LEU A 135 -29.80 6.03 74.22
C LEU A 135 -29.94 5.05 75.41
N ARG A 136 -28.83 4.52 75.93
CA ARG A 136 -28.77 3.60 77.07
C ARG A 136 -28.13 4.22 78.29
#